data_AF-A0A8B6HG17-F1
#
_entry.id   AF-A0A8B6HG17-F1
#
_cell.length_a   1.000
_cell.length_b   1.000
_cell.length_c   1.000
_cell.angle_alpha   90.00
_cell.angle_beta   90.00
_cell.angle_gamma   90.00
#
_symmetry.space_group_name_H-M   'P 1'
#
loop_
_entity.id
_entity.type
_entity.pdbx_description
1 polymer ?
#
loop_
_entity_poly.entity_id
_entity_poly.type
_entity_poly.pdbx_seq_one_letter_code
_entity_poly.pdbx_strand_id
1 'polypeptide(L)'
;MAGSRVIGAASLPLIGCIALIAAAVCQVIAFACANWGYDKTRSLYVGLWRDGNCFKSDHRECYRRDHVEFFAEDWLKAVRGLECLALIFLSFPLVTLPIYMYIALGLYYRCMLGTMALCSLISAVCCLAGVVVYGVQITSMDWDTSWCLYVAIVGAAGAFIAFLVLIVATITKRPEKVRRVEKVRMYTIYADE
;
A
#
# COMPACT_ATOMS: atom_id res chain seq x y z
N MET A 1 -36.95 7.14 6.86
CA MET A 1 -35.93 6.28 6.23
C MET A 1 -34.85 5.97 7.26
N ALA A 2 -35.01 4.86 7.98
CA ALA A 2 -34.11 4.40 9.02
C ALA A 2 -33.50 3.08 8.52
N GLY A 3 -32.36 3.17 7.87
CA GLY A 3 -31.65 2.01 7.34
C GLY A 3 -30.19 2.39 7.13
N SER A 4 -29.34 2.01 8.09
CA SER A 4 -27.86 2.08 8.15
C SER A 4 -27.31 2.79 9.41
N ARG A 5 -27.53 2.21 10.61
CA ARG A 5 -26.82 2.60 11.85
C ARG A 5 -26.17 1.40 12.55
N VAL A 6 -25.49 0.54 11.79
CA VAL A 6 -24.80 -0.65 12.38
C VAL A 6 -23.29 -0.63 12.16
N ILE A 7 -22.76 0.23 11.28
CA ILE A 7 -21.32 0.46 11.20
C ILE A 7 -20.97 1.46 12.30
N GLY A 8 -20.54 0.95 13.46
CA GLY A 8 -20.06 1.78 14.56
C GLY A 8 -18.94 2.72 14.09
N ALA A 9 -18.79 3.88 14.72
CA ALA A 9 -17.72 4.83 14.35
C ALA A 9 -16.30 4.22 14.39
N ALA A 10 -16.12 3.10 15.09
CA ALA A 10 -14.87 2.34 15.17
C ALA A 10 -14.64 1.36 14.00
N SER A 11 -15.65 0.96 13.24
CA SER A 11 -15.48 0.00 12.14
C SER A 11 -14.96 0.64 10.84
N LEU A 12 -15.11 1.95 10.65
CA LEU A 12 -14.55 2.66 9.48
C LEU A 12 -13.01 2.59 9.45
N PRO A 13 -12.27 2.97 10.51
CA PRO A 13 -10.82 2.78 10.56
C PRO A 13 -10.40 1.32 10.33
N LEU A 14 -11.15 0.36 10.89
CA LEU A 14 -10.86 -1.06 10.74
C LEU A 14 -10.96 -1.52 9.27
N ILE A 15 -11.99 -1.09 8.54
CA ILE A 15 -12.12 -1.39 7.10
C ILE A 15 -10.95 -0.80 6.31
N GLY A 16 -10.56 0.45 6.61
CA GLY A 16 -9.39 1.07 5.99
C GLY A 16 -8.09 0.31 6.28
N CYS A 17 -7.95 -0.21 7.50
CA CYS A 17 -6.82 -1.04 7.91
C CYS A 17 -6.76 -2.37 7.15
N ILE A 18 -7.89 -3.05 6.97
CA ILE A 18 -7.96 -4.29 6.20
C ILE A 18 -7.58 -4.04 4.74
N ALA A 19 -8.09 -2.94 4.15
CA ALA A 19 -7.72 -2.53 2.80
C ALA A 19 -6.22 -2.24 2.67
N LEU A 20 -5.59 -1.61 3.67
CA LEU A 20 -4.14 -1.38 3.70
C LEU A 20 -3.33 -2.67 3.73
N ILE A 21 -3.74 -3.64 4.56
CA ILE A 21 -3.04 -4.93 4.65
C ILE A 21 -3.13 -5.67 3.31
N ALA A 22 -4.31 -5.72 2.71
CA ALA A 22 -4.51 -6.33 1.39
C ALA A 22 -3.65 -5.63 0.32
N ALA A 23 -3.68 -4.29 0.29
CA ALA A 23 -2.85 -3.49 -0.60
C ALA A 23 -1.36 -3.78 -0.43
N ALA A 24 -0.88 -3.89 0.80
CA ALA A 24 0.52 -4.18 1.10
C ALA A 24 0.95 -5.58 0.67
N VAL A 25 0.10 -6.59 0.88
CA VAL A 25 0.38 -7.95 0.38
C VAL A 25 0.49 -7.94 -1.14
N CYS A 26 -0.46 -7.33 -1.85
CA CYS A 26 -0.40 -7.19 -3.30
C CYS A 26 0.87 -6.45 -3.75
N GLN A 27 1.19 -5.34 -3.09
CA GLN A 27 2.36 -4.53 -3.43
C GLN A 27 3.67 -5.30 -3.23
N VAL A 28 3.83 -6.02 -2.12
CA VAL A 28 5.03 -6.81 -1.84
C VAL A 28 5.16 -7.97 -2.83
N ILE A 29 4.06 -8.64 -3.17
CA ILE A 29 4.06 -9.71 -4.17
C ILE A 29 4.48 -9.16 -5.53
N ALA A 30 3.83 -8.07 -5.99
CA ALA A 30 4.18 -7.45 -7.25
C ALA A 30 5.65 -7.01 -7.25
N PHE A 31 6.09 -6.32 -6.21
CA PHE A 31 7.46 -5.84 -6.06
C PHE A 31 8.51 -6.94 -6.14
N ALA A 32 8.27 -8.09 -5.49
CA ALA A 32 9.24 -9.17 -5.40
C ALA A 32 9.26 -10.12 -6.63
N CYS A 33 8.18 -10.16 -7.42
CA CYS A 33 8.04 -11.10 -8.52
C CYS A 33 8.70 -10.64 -9.82
N ALA A 34 9.12 -11.62 -10.63
CA ALA A 34 9.83 -11.43 -11.90
C ALA A 34 8.90 -11.27 -13.13
N ASN A 35 7.57 -11.20 -12.95
CA ASN A 35 6.60 -11.28 -14.04
C ASN A 35 5.83 -9.96 -14.24
N TRP A 36 6.55 -8.87 -14.44
CA TRP A 36 5.93 -7.58 -14.78
C TRP A 36 5.69 -7.46 -16.29
N GLY A 37 6.66 -7.90 -17.08
CA GLY A 37 6.59 -8.00 -18.54
C GLY A 37 7.08 -9.35 -19.06
N TYR A 38 6.72 -9.65 -20.30
CA TYR A 38 7.16 -10.84 -21.03
C TYR A 38 7.64 -10.48 -22.44
N ASP A 39 8.91 -10.76 -22.72
CA ASP A 39 9.50 -10.66 -24.05
C ASP A 39 9.31 -11.98 -24.80
N LYS A 40 8.39 -11.99 -25.77
CA LYS A 40 8.11 -13.13 -26.66
C LYS A 40 9.34 -13.58 -27.44
N THR A 41 10.21 -12.66 -27.83
CA THR A 41 11.37 -12.95 -28.70
C THR A 41 12.40 -13.79 -27.96
N ARG A 42 12.62 -13.49 -26.69
CA ARG A 42 13.62 -14.16 -25.84
C ARG A 42 13.01 -15.15 -24.84
N SER A 43 11.69 -15.30 -24.85
CA SER A 43 10.93 -16.07 -23.85
C SER A 43 11.32 -15.68 -22.41
N LEU A 44 11.47 -14.37 -22.18
CA LEU A 44 12.03 -13.81 -20.96
C LEU A 44 10.96 -13.06 -20.18
N TYR A 45 10.74 -13.45 -18.92
CA TYR A 45 9.98 -12.66 -17.97
C TYR A 45 10.89 -11.61 -17.33
N VAL A 46 10.43 -10.37 -17.27
CA VAL A 46 11.17 -9.27 -16.67
C VAL A 46 10.36 -8.73 -15.50
N GLY A 47 10.99 -8.63 -14.34
CA GLY A 47 10.45 -7.95 -13.17
C GLY A 47 11.29 -6.75 -12.77
N LEU A 48 10.98 -6.20 -11.61
CA LEU A 48 11.75 -5.09 -11.06
C LEU A 48 13.18 -5.50 -10.74
N TRP A 49 13.37 -6.58 -9.99
CA TRP A 49 14.69 -6.96 -9.44
C TRP A 49 15.33 -8.14 -10.17
N ARG A 50 14.51 -8.94 -10.84
CA ARG A 50 14.92 -10.22 -11.42
C ARG A 50 14.32 -10.39 -12.79
N ASP A 51 15.08 -11.04 -13.66
CA ASP A 51 14.56 -11.66 -14.86
C ASP A 51 14.38 -13.17 -14.63
N GLY A 52 13.49 -13.77 -15.41
CA GLY A 52 13.23 -15.21 -15.42
C GLY A 52 13.25 -15.70 -16.85
N ASN A 53 14.24 -16.50 -17.23
CA ASN A 53 14.31 -17.14 -18.54
C ASN A 53 13.97 -18.62 -18.41
N CYS A 54 12.95 -19.07 -19.14
CA CYS A 54 12.56 -20.48 -19.20
C CYS A 54 12.99 -21.06 -20.55
N PHE A 55 13.98 -21.95 -20.54
CA PHE A 55 14.53 -22.55 -21.76
C PHE A 55 13.57 -23.52 -22.47
N LYS A 56 12.58 -24.06 -21.75
CA LYS A 56 11.56 -24.96 -22.29
C LYS A 56 10.17 -24.43 -21.97
N SER A 57 9.24 -24.63 -22.91
CA SER A 57 7.81 -24.32 -22.77
C SER A 57 7.13 -25.01 -21.58
N ASP A 58 7.74 -26.08 -21.06
CA ASP A 58 7.24 -26.85 -19.92
C ASP A 58 7.63 -26.24 -18.55
N HIS A 59 8.23 -25.04 -18.53
CA HIS A 59 8.63 -24.26 -17.33
C HIS A 59 9.51 -24.98 -16.30
N ARG A 60 10.08 -26.15 -16.62
CA ARG A 60 10.90 -26.94 -15.68
C ARG A 60 12.33 -26.42 -15.49
N GLU A 61 12.84 -25.67 -16.47
CA GLU A 61 14.21 -25.15 -16.50
C GLU A 61 14.18 -23.62 -16.60
N CYS A 62 13.65 -22.97 -15.56
CA CYS A 62 13.63 -21.51 -15.45
C CYS A 62 14.81 -21.04 -14.60
N TYR A 63 15.74 -20.31 -15.22
CA TYR A 63 16.81 -19.61 -14.51
C TYR A 63 16.34 -18.22 -14.13
N ARG A 64 16.56 -17.84 -12.88
CA ARG A 64 16.38 -16.47 -12.40
C ARG A 64 17.74 -15.79 -12.31
N ARG A 65 17.90 -14.60 -12.87
CA ARG A 65 19.07 -13.77 -12.60
C ARG A 65 18.63 -12.47 -11.96
N ASP A 66 19.39 -12.05 -10.97
CA ASP A 66 19.22 -10.72 -10.40
C ASP A 66 19.78 -9.71 -11.40
N HIS A 67 19.05 -8.61 -11.62
CA HIS A 67 19.56 -7.52 -12.45
C HIS A 67 20.76 -6.88 -11.75
N VAL A 68 21.96 -7.08 -12.29
CA VAL A 68 23.15 -6.38 -11.82
C VAL A 68 22.97 -4.89 -12.10
N GLU A 69 22.98 -4.05 -11.05
CA GLU A 69 22.58 -2.63 -11.09
C GLU A 69 23.29 -1.79 -12.17
N PHE A 70 24.51 -2.17 -12.55
CA PHE A 70 25.30 -1.51 -13.59
C PHE A 70 24.68 -1.55 -14.99
N PHE A 71 23.81 -2.52 -15.28
CA PHE A 71 23.22 -2.71 -16.61
C PHE A 71 21.73 -2.39 -16.67
N ALA A 72 21.15 -1.90 -15.58
CA ALA A 72 19.74 -1.48 -15.58
C ALA A 72 19.58 -0.17 -16.34
N GLU A 73 18.62 -0.13 -17.27
CA GLU A 73 18.23 1.09 -17.96
C GLU A 73 17.68 2.14 -16.97
N ASP A 74 17.90 3.42 -17.25
CA ASP A 74 17.61 4.49 -16.29
C ASP A 74 16.12 4.60 -15.95
N TRP A 75 15.24 4.26 -16.89
CA TRP A 75 13.80 4.20 -16.62
C TRP A 75 13.45 3.11 -15.61
N LEU A 76 14.13 1.95 -15.65
CA LEU A 76 13.89 0.86 -14.70
C LEU A 76 14.37 1.23 -13.30
N LYS A 77 15.48 1.97 -13.20
CA LYS A 77 15.94 2.55 -11.92
C LYS A 77 14.92 3.53 -11.35
N ALA A 78 14.32 4.37 -12.19
CA ALA A 78 13.26 5.28 -11.78
C ALA A 78 12.02 4.53 -11.26
N VAL A 79 11.56 3.50 -11.97
CA VAL A 79 10.44 2.65 -11.51
C VAL A 79 10.76 1.99 -10.17
N ARG A 80 11.96 1.39 -10.02
CA ARG A 80 12.39 0.82 -8.73
C ARG A 80 12.37 1.84 -7.60
N GLY A 81 12.84 3.06 -7.85
CA GLY A 81 12.80 4.15 -6.88
C GLY A 81 11.37 4.51 -6.46
N LEU A 82 10.46 4.63 -7.42
CA LEU A 82 9.03 4.91 -7.16
C LEU A 82 8.36 3.79 -6.37
N GLU A 83 8.61 2.53 -6.74
CA GLU A 83 8.06 1.36 -6.07
C GLU A 83 8.61 1.17 -4.65
N CYS A 84 9.89 1.47 -4.43
CA CYS A 84 10.49 1.53 -3.09
C CYS A 84 9.85 2.62 -2.22
N LEU A 85 9.65 3.83 -2.77
CA LEU A 85 8.95 4.90 -2.06
C LEU A 85 7.51 4.49 -1.73
N ALA A 86 6.82 3.84 -2.66
CA ALA A 86 5.47 3.34 -2.43
C ALA A 86 5.43 2.37 -1.24
N LEU A 87 6.36 1.42 -1.16
CA LEU A 87 6.47 0.49 -0.03
C LEU A 87 6.82 1.18 1.28
N ILE A 88 7.74 2.15 1.29
CA ILE A 88 8.10 2.91 2.48
C ILE A 88 6.86 3.63 3.03
N PHE A 89 6.15 4.39 2.18
CA PHE A 89 4.95 5.10 2.60
C PHE A 89 3.80 4.16 2.98
N LEU A 90 3.73 2.96 2.42
CA LEU A 90 2.75 1.95 2.82
C LEU A 90 3.09 1.28 4.17
N SER A 91 4.37 1.20 4.53
CA SER A 91 4.81 0.60 5.79
C SER A 91 4.49 1.47 7.02
N PHE A 92 4.55 2.80 6.89
CA PHE A 92 4.21 3.74 7.96
C PHE A 92 2.82 3.50 8.57
N PRO A 93 1.72 3.45 7.80
CA PRO A 93 0.40 3.19 8.37
C PRO A 93 0.28 1.78 8.95
N LEU A 94 0.96 0.77 8.40
CA LEU A 94 0.97 -0.58 8.96
C LEU A 94 1.63 -0.65 10.34
N VAL A 95 2.75 0.05 10.53
CA VAL A 95 3.43 0.13 11.83
C VAL A 95 2.64 0.98 12.83
N THR A 96 1.95 2.02 12.34
CA THR A 96 1.13 2.89 13.18
C THR A 96 -0.16 2.20 13.65
N LEU A 97 -0.63 1.19 12.91
CA LEU A 97 -1.86 0.44 13.18
C LEU A 97 -1.93 -0.20 14.58
N PRO A 98 -0.95 -1.03 15.02
CA PRO A 98 -0.95 -1.59 16.38
C PRO A 98 -0.81 -0.51 17.46
N ILE A 99 -0.01 0.53 17.20
CA ILE A 99 0.16 1.68 18.10
C ILE A 99 -1.19 2.39 18.28
N TYR A 100 -1.93 2.60 17.19
CA TYR A 100 -3.25 3.18 17.20
C TYR A 100 -4.25 2.31 17.99
N MET A 101 -4.24 0.98 17.82
CA MET A 101 -5.09 0.07 18.60
C MET A 101 -4.80 0.14 20.09
N TYR A 102 -3.53 0.27 20.49
CA TYR A 102 -3.10 0.30 21.89
C TYR A 102 -3.31 1.69 22.55
N ILE A 103 -3.09 2.78 21.82
CA ILE A 103 -3.14 4.17 22.31
C ILE A 103 -4.52 4.82 22.10
N ALA A 104 -5.53 4.09 21.59
CA ALA A 104 -6.90 4.57 21.30
C ALA A 104 -7.71 5.17 22.48
N LEU A 105 -7.07 5.47 23.61
CA LEU A 105 -7.57 6.20 24.78
C LEU A 105 -7.60 7.75 24.65
N GLY A 106 -7.38 8.34 23.47
CA GLY A 106 -8.18 9.52 23.09
C GLY A 106 -7.51 10.78 22.53
N LEU A 107 -6.22 11.05 22.77
CA LEU A 107 -5.68 12.41 22.53
C LEU A 107 -5.23 12.73 21.09
N TYR A 108 -4.66 11.78 20.33
CA TYR A 108 -4.03 12.07 19.00
C TYR A 108 -4.68 11.36 17.80
N TYR A 109 -5.92 10.89 17.98
CA TYR A 109 -6.66 10.07 17.00
C TYR A 109 -6.71 10.68 15.58
N ARG A 110 -7.01 11.98 15.48
CA ARG A 110 -7.20 12.65 14.18
C ARG A 110 -5.90 12.87 13.43
N CYS A 111 -4.85 13.29 14.13
CA CYS A 111 -3.55 13.50 13.53
C CYS A 111 -2.98 12.17 13.02
N MET A 112 -3.03 11.11 13.82
CA MET A 112 -2.55 9.79 13.39
C MET A 112 -3.31 9.25 12.17
N LEU A 113 -4.64 9.28 12.18
CA LEU A 113 -5.42 8.84 11.01
C LEU A 113 -5.17 9.71 9.77
N GLY A 114 -5.01 11.02 9.95
CA GLY A 114 -4.65 11.93 8.87
C GLY A 114 -3.28 11.61 8.26
N THR A 115 -2.27 11.35 9.09
CA THR A 115 -0.94 10.92 8.63
C THR A 115 -1.01 9.57 7.90
N MET A 116 -1.73 8.58 8.45
CA MET A 116 -1.94 7.29 7.78
C MET A 116 -2.61 7.46 6.42
N ALA A 117 -3.65 8.29 6.33
CA ALA A 117 -4.33 8.59 5.07
C ALA A 117 -3.36 9.23 4.06
N LEU A 118 -2.60 10.25 4.46
CA LEU A 118 -1.64 10.93 3.60
C LEU A 118 -0.56 9.98 3.07
N CYS A 119 0.04 9.17 3.95
CA CYS A 119 1.03 8.16 3.55
C CYS A 119 0.43 7.15 2.56
N SER A 120 -0.82 6.72 2.79
CA SER A 120 -1.52 5.81 1.87
C SER A 120 -1.73 6.43 0.48
N LEU A 121 -2.06 7.73 0.43
CA LEU A 121 -2.22 8.46 -0.83
C LEU A 121 -0.88 8.58 -1.58
N ILE A 122 0.19 8.99 -0.88
CA ILE A 122 1.52 9.13 -1.49
C ILE A 122 1.98 7.76 -2.02
N SER A 123 1.78 6.69 -1.25
CA SER A 123 2.07 5.32 -1.69
C SER A 123 1.35 4.94 -2.98
N ALA A 124 0.03 5.19 -3.04
CA ALA A 124 -0.77 4.90 -4.22
C ALA A 124 -0.29 5.69 -5.46
N VAL A 125 0.02 6.99 -5.30
CA VAL A 125 0.53 7.83 -6.40
C VAL A 125 1.90 7.35 -6.88
N CYS A 126 2.82 7.03 -5.97
CA CYS A 126 4.14 6.51 -6.33
C CYS A 126 4.04 5.19 -7.10
N CYS A 127 3.21 4.25 -6.64
CA CYS A 127 3.02 2.98 -7.36
C CYS A 127 2.36 3.19 -8.72
N LEU A 128 1.30 4.01 -8.82
CA LEU A 128 0.68 4.30 -10.12
C LEU A 128 1.67 4.95 -11.10
N ALA A 129 2.49 5.88 -10.63
CA ALA A 129 3.53 6.48 -11.46
C ALA A 129 4.55 5.42 -11.94
N GLY A 130 4.99 4.52 -11.06
CA GLY A 130 5.87 3.40 -11.39
C GLY A 130 5.26 2.48 -12.46
N VAL A 131 4.02 2.06 -12.27
CA VAL A 131 3.26 1.23 -13.22
C VAL A 131 3.09 1.93 -14.57
N VAL A 132 2.78 3.23 -14.60
CA VAL A 132 2.61 3.98 -15.85
C VAL A 132 3.93 4.07 -16.61
N VAL A 133 5.03 4.43 -15.94
CA VAL A 133 6.35 4.49 -16.59
C VAL A 133 6.75 3.11 -17.14
N TYR A 134 6.56 2.06 -16.34
CA TYR A 134 6.87 0.70 -16.77
C TYR A 134 5.98 0.23 -17.93
N GLY A 135 4.69 0.53 -17.89
CA GLY A 135 3.73 0.16 -18.94
C GLY A 135 3.98 0.86 -20.27
N VAL A 136 4.36 2.14 -20.25
CA VAL A 136 4.76 2.88 -21.46
C VAL A 136 6.00 2.25 -22.10
N GLN A 137 6.98 1.84 -21.29
CA GLN A 137 8.21 1.21 -21.79
C GLN A 137 7.99 -0.21 -22.30
N ILE A 138 7.12 -0.99 -21.67
CA ILE A 138 6.71 -2.30 -22.21
C ILE A 138 6.08 -2.15 -23.59
N THR A 139 5.22 -1.15 -23.74
CA THR A 139 4.52 -0.91 -25.01
C THR A 139 5.48 -0.45 -26.10
N SER A 140 6.50 0.35 -25.78
CA SER A 140 7.51 0.79 -26.76
C SER A 140 8.46 -0.33 -27.19
N MET A 141 8.66 -1.35 -26.35
CA MET A 141 9.51 -2.51 -26.62
C MET A 141 8.77 -3.72 -27.22
N ASP A 142 7.47 -3.59 -27.54
CA ASP A 142 6.59 -4.68 -28.02
C ASP A 142 6.54 -5.90 -27.07
N TRP A 143 6.66 -5.66 -25.77
CA TRP A 143 6.55 -6.70 -24.74
C TRP A 143 5.10 -6.90 -24.30
N ASP A 144 4.77 -8.11 -23.84
CA ASP A 144 3.47 -8.39 -23.27
C ASP A 144 3.43 -8.03 -21.77
N THR A 145 2.32 -7.47 -21.31
CA THR A 145 2.08 -7.24 -19.88
C THR A 145 1.84 -8.56 -19.16
N SER A 146 2.53 -8.76 -18.03
CA SER A 146 2.38 -9.96 -17.19
C SER A 146 1.58 -9.67 -15.91
N TRP A 147 1.20 -10.72 -15.20
CA TRP A 147 0.23 -10.64 -14.11
C TRP A 147 0.67 -9.77 -12.92
N CYS A 148 1.97 -9.63 -12.65
CA CYS A 148 2.43 -8.82 -11.50
C CYS A 148 2.10 -7.34 -11.69
N LEU A 149 2.05 -6.85 -12.93
CA LEU A 149 1.69 -5.47 -13.21
C LEU A 149 0.22 -5.20 -12.82
N TYR A 150 -0.69 -6.14 -13.11
CA TYR A 150 -2.08 -6.04 -12.64
C TYR A 150 -2.19 -6.12 -11.12
N VAL A 151 -1.38 -6.98 -10.48
CA VAL A 151 -1.35 -7.06 -9.00
C VAL A 151 -0.85 -5.76 -8.37
N ALA A 152 0.12 -5.08 -8.98
CA ALA A 152 0.56 -3.75 -8.55
C ALA A 152 -0.57 -2.71 -8.67
N ILE A 153 -1.32 -2.71 -9.78
CA ILE A 153 -2.49 -1.84 -9.97
C ILE A 153 -3.55 -2.09 -8.89
N VAL A 154 -3.85 -3.35 -8.59
CA VAL A 154 -4.79 -3.71 -7.52
C VAL A 154 -4.26 -3.27 -6.15
N GLY A 155 -2.95 -3.40 -5.90
CA GLY A 155 -2.29 -2.89 -4.71
C GLY A 155 -2.45 -1.37 -4.56
N ALA A 156 -2.16 -0.61 -5.62
CA ALA A 156 -2.32 0.84 -5.63
C ALA A 156 -3.78 1.27 -5.45
N ALA A 157 -4.72 0.59 -6.10
CA ALA A 157 -6.16 0.83 -5.92
C ALA A 157 -6.60 0.55 -4.47
N GLY A 158 -6.10 -0.53 -3.86
CA GLY A 158 -6.35 -0.85 -2.46
C GLY A 158 -5.82 0.23 -1.50
N ALA A 159 -4.60 0.74 -1.75
CA ALA A 159 -4.03 1.83 -0.97
C ALA A 159 -4.84 3.14 -1.13
N PHE A 160 -5.35 3.42 -2.32
CA PHE A 160 -6.22 4.57 -2.57
C PHE A 160 -7.59 4.42 -1.87
N ILE A 161 -8.20 3.24 -1.92
CA ILE A 161 -9.45 2.96 -1.19
C ILE A 161 -9.23 3.13 0.31
N ALA A 162 -8.12 2.64 0.86
CA ALA A 162 -7.76 2.87 2.24
C ALA A 162 -7.64 4.35 2.59
N PHE A 163 -6.99 5.15 1.74
CA PHE A 163 -6.95 6.61 1.89
C PHE A 163 -8.36 7.21 2.00
N LEU A 164 -9.28 6.85 1.08
CA LEU A 164 -10.66 7.35 1.11
C LEU A 164 -11.40 6.97 2.39
N VAL A 165 -11.24 5.74 2.87
CA VAL A 165 -11.88 5.30 4.12
C VAL A 165 -11.29 6.00 5.33
N LEU A 166 -9.96 6.15 5.39
CA LEU A 166 -9.26 6.79 6.51
C LEU A 166 -9.52 8.30 6.57
N ILE A 167 -9.61 8.99 5.43
CA ILE A 167 -9.94 10.42 5.41
C ILE A 167 -11.38 10.66 5.87
N VAL A 168 -12.33 9.81 5.44
CA VAL A 168 -13.72 9.85 5.94
C VAL A 168 -13.75 9.58 7.45
N ALA A 169 -12.99 8.60 7.94
CA ALA A 169 -12.88 8.31 9.36
C ALA A 169 -12.25 9.45 10.17
N THR A 170 -11.36 10.24 9.56
CA THR A 170 -10.71 11.40 10.16
C THR A 170 -11.69 12.57 10.32
N ILE A 171 -12.52 12.81 9.29
CA ILE A 171 -13.49 13.92 9.25
C ILE A 171 -14.72 13.61 10.10
N THR A 172 -15.16 12.36 10.16
CA THR A 172 -16.36 11.95 10.91
C THR A 172 -16.19 12.25 12.41
N LYS A 173 -17.12 13.02 12.98
CA LYS A 173 -17.10 13.35 14.42
C LYS A 173 -17.29 12.08 15.26
N ARG A 174 -16.45 11.88 16.29
CA ARG A 174 -16.67 10.84 17.31
C ARG A 174 -18.02 11.10 18.01
N PRO A 175 -18.81 10.05 18.32
CA PRO A 175 -20.04 10.20 19.08
C PRO A 175 -19.75 10.77 20.48
N GLU A 176 -20.51 11.79 20.88
CA GLU A 176 -20.29 12.58 22.10
C GLU A 176 -20.27 11.77 23.41
N LYS A 177 -20.83 10.55 23.39
CA LYS A 177 -20.88 9.68 24.57
C LYS A 177 -19.50 9.25 25.08
N VAL A 178 -18.49 9.12 24.22
CA VAL A 178 -17.11 8.80 24.64
C VAL A 178 -16.41 10.01 25.28
N ARG A 179 -16.74 11.21 24.81
CA ARG A 179 -16.16 12.48 25.30
C ARG A 179 -16.51 12.76 26.77
N ARG A 180 -17.62 12.19 27.27
CA ARG A 180 -18.06 12.34 28.66
C ARG A 180 -17.20 11.54 29.65
N VAL A 181 -16.67 10.38 29.27
CA VAL A 181 -15.82 9.56 30.14
C VAL A 181 -14.43 10.19 30.32
N GLU A 182 -13.91 10.83 29.27
CA GLU A 182 -12.60 11.49 29.26
C GLU A 182 -12.57 12.75 30.14
N LYS A 183 -13.65 13.56 30.12
CA LYS A 183 -13.79 14.71 31.04
C LYS A 183 -13.87 14.32 32.51
N VAL A 184 -14.44 13.16 32.84
CA VAL A 184 -14.60 12.72 34.24
C VAL A 184 -13.27 12.26 34.85
N ARG A 185 -12.29 11.84 34.03
CA ARG A 185 -11.04 11.25 34.52
C ARG A 185 -9.85 12.23 34.64
N MET A 186 -9.99 13.49 34.17
CA MET A 186 -8.92 14.50 34.22
C MET A 186 -8.93 15.39 35.49
N TYR A 187 -9.85 15.22 36.43
CA TYR A 187 -9.99 16.13 37.58
C TYR A 187 -9.51 15.60 38.94
N THR A 188 -8.90 14.42 39.04
CA THR A 188 -8.51 13.86 40.35
C THR A 188 -7.12 13.22 40.32
N ILE A 189 -6.09 14.04 40.14
CA ILE A 189 -4.76 13.79 40.69
C ILE A 189 -4.20 15.14 41.15
N TYR A 190 -4.85 15.78 42.12
CA TYR A 190 -4.12 16.63 43.05
C TYR A 190 -3.85 15.73 44.25
N ALA A 191 -2.61 15.31 44.39
CA ALA A 191 -2.11 14.75 45.64
C ALA A 191 -2.00 15.93 46.60
N ASP A 192 -2.83 15.93 47.65
CA ASP A 192 -2.56 16.71 48.84
C ASP A 192 -1.40 16.01 49.57
N GLU A 193 -0.19 16.56 49.45
CA GLU A 193 0.90 16.44 50.44
C GLU A 193 1.57 17.80 50.64
#